data_AF-A0A5C7G0U9-F1
#
_entry.id   AF-A0A5C7G0U9-F1
#
_cell.length_a   1.000
_cell.length_b   1.000
_cell.length_c   1.000
_cell.angle_alpha   90.00
_cell.angle_beta   90.00
_cell.angle_gamma   90.00
#
_symmetry.space_group_name_H-M   'P 1'
#
loop_
_entity.id
_entity.type
_entity.pdbx_description
1 polymer ?
#
loop_
_entity_poly.entity_id
_entity_poly.type
_entity_poly.pdbx_seq_one_letter_code
_entity_poly.pdbx_strand_id
1 'polypeptide(L)'
;MKEGIASILLGAGLICCAPPLVAAVTPGPAVYATAPADQLLPAELPTIPLLHTRWLVRDGVPPNIGAIAQTPDGWLWFASTAGLFRFDGVSFSRYTPPAGVKLSTNI
;
A
#
# COMPACT_ATOMS: atom_id res chain seq x y z
N MET A 1 -24.49 2.65 -33.75
CA MET A 1 -23.00 2.70 -33.90
C MET A 1 -22.45 2.96 -32.51
N LYS A 2 -21.85 2.05 -31.75
CA LYS A 2 -21.19 0.79 -32.04
C LYS A 2 -21.26 -0.11 -30.78
N GLU A 3 -21.52 -1.38 -31.04
CA GLU A 3 -21.71 -2.51 -30.14
C GLU A 3 -20.44 -2.92 -29.35
N GLY A 4 -20.66 -3.66 -28.26
CA GLY A 4 -20.02 -4.98 -28.10
C GLY A 4 -18.77 -5.08 -27.22
N ILE A 5 -18.98 -5.37 -25.93
CA ILE A 5 -18.01 -6.15 -25.14
C ILE A 5 -18.38 -7.63 -25.25
N ALA A 6 -17.50 -8.37 -25.92
CA ALA A 6 -17.64 -9.78 -26.24
C ALA A 6 -17.37 -10.68 -25.03
N SER A 7 -18.28 -11.62 -24.82
CA SER A 7 -18.05 -13.05 -24.66
C SER A 7 -16.81 -13.53 -23.88
N ILE A 8 -17.05 -14.07 -22.68
CA ILE A 8 -16.24 -15.18 -22.14
C ILE A 8 -17.20 -16.36 -21.93
N LEU A 9 -16.94 -17.42 -22.69
CA LEU A 9 -17.68 -18.67 -22.80
C LEU A 9 -17.48 -19.57 -21.56
N LEU A 10 -18.57 -20.23 -21.13
CA LEU A 10 -18.79 -21.69 -21.02
C LEU A 10 -17.59 -22.57 -20.57
N GLY A 11 -17.66 -23.56 -19.67
CA GLY A 11 -18.74 -24.31 -19.01
C GLY A 11 -18.09 -25.30 -18.01
N ALA A 12 -18.77 -25.65 -16.91
CA ALA A 12 -19.42 -26.96 -16.72
C ALA A 12 -18.54 -28.20 -17.05
N GLY A 13 -18.04 -28.87 -16.01
CA GLY A 13 -17.38 -30.17 -16.08
C GLY A 13 -17.60 -30.95 -14.78
N LEU A 14 -18.56 -31.86 -14.84
CA LEU A 14 -19.13 -32.72 -13.80
C LEU A 14 -18.20 -33.89 -13.41
N ILE A 15 -18.19 -34.24 -12.12
CA ILE A 15 -18.45 -35.58 -11.54
C ILE A 15 -17.51 -36.80 -11.82
N CYS A 16 -17.21 -37.46 -10.70
CA CYS A 16 -16.90 -38.89 -10.44
C CYS A 16 -15.69 -39.58 -11.08
N CYS A 17 -14.77 -40.00 -10.22
CA CYS A 17 -14.55 -41.44 -9.98
C CYS A 17 -13.99 -41.66 -8.56
N ALA A 18 -14.61 -42.55 -7.78
CA ALA A 18 -14.16 -42.99 -6.45
C ALA A 18 -13.18 -44.21 -6.58
N PRO A 19 -12.44 -44.57 -5.53
CA PRO A 19 -11.11 -45.20 -5.61
C PRO A 19 -11.14 -46.75 -5.58
N PRO A 20 -9.99 -47.40 -5.78
CA PRO A 20 -9.41 -48.18 -4.67
C PRO A 20 -7.88 -48.00 -4.62
N LEU A 21 -7.20 -48.03 -3.48
CA LEU A 21 -6.89 -49.23 -2.72
C LEU A 21 -6.23 -48.73 -1.43
N VAL A 22 -6.69 -49.21 -0.27
CA VAL A 22 -6.09 -48.91 1.03
C VAL A 22 -4.71 -49.59 1.08
N ALA A 23 -3.64 -48.82 0.87
CA ALA A 23 -2.32 -49.21 1.31
C ALA A 23 -2.27 -48.97 2.83
N ALA A 24 -2.19 -50.05 3.61
CA ALA A 24 -1.95 -49.97 5.04
C ALA A 24 -0.55 -49.37 5.27
N VAL A 25 -0.48 -48.04 5.37
CA VAL A 25 0.66 -47.34 5.95
C VAL A 25 0.63 -47.65 7.44
N THR A 26 1.56 -48.49 7.89
CA THR A 26 1.89 -48.56 9.30
C THR A 26 2.56 -47.24 9.68
N PRO A 27 1.99 -46.42 10.58
CA PRO A 27 2.75 -45.30 11.11
C PRO A 27 3.81 -45.88 12.05
N GLY A 28 5.07 -45.92 11.60
CA GLY A 28 6.20 -45.99 12.52
C GLY A 28 6.12 -44.81 13.50
N PRO A 29 6.67 -44.93 14.73
CA PRO A 29 6.63 -43.83 15.66
C PRO A 29 7.38 -42.65 15.05
N ALA A 30 6.62 -41.62 14.64
CA ALA A 30 7.15 -40.34 14.28
C ALA A 30 7.85 -39.78 15.51
N VAL A 31 9.17 -39.90 15.55
CA VAL A 31 10.00 -39.16 16.50
C VAL A 31 9.92 -37.70 16.05
N TYR A 32 8.91 -36.98 16.55
CA TYR A 32 8.85 -35.54 16.38
C TYR A 32 10.04 -34.95 17.13
N ALA A 33 11.07 -34.56 16.39
CA ALA A 33 12.14 -33.75 16.92
C ALA A 33 11.50 -32.49 17.51
N THR A 34 11.46 -32.41 18.84
CA THR A 34 11.02 -31.22 19.54
C THR A 34 12.17 -30.24 19.47
N ALA A 35 12.30 -29.54 18.34
CA ALA A 35 13.19 -28.41 18.26
C ALA A 35 12.76 -27.41 19.35
N PRO A 36 13.65 -26.99 20.26
CA PRO A 36 13.28 -25.98 21.24
C PRO A 36 12.90 -24.71 20.47
N ALA A 37 11.65 -24.25 20.66
CA ALA A 37 11.13 -23.03 20.05
C ALA A 37 11.87 -21.75 20.49
N ASP A 38 12.90 -21.88 21.32
CA ASP A 38 13.61 -20.82 22.01
C ASP A 38 14.88 -20.33 21.28
N GLN A 39 15.10 -20.77 20.03
CA GLN A 39 16.29 -20.42 19.24
C GLN A 39 15.98 -19.61 17.96
N LEU A 40 14.90 -18.84 17.95
CA LEU A 40 14.66 -17.83 16.92
C LEU A 40 14.53 -16.44 17.55
N LEU A 41 15.55 -16.01 18.30
CA LEU A 41 15.77 -14.58 18.43
C LEU A 41 16.06 -14.07 17.01
N PRO A 42 15.24 -13.16 16.44
CA PRO A 42 15.52 -12.64 15.11
C PRO A 42 16.93 -12.06 15.11
N ALA A 43 17.73 -12.46 14.12
CA ALA A 43 19.03 -11.86 13.86
C ALA A 43 18.90 -10.35 14.02
N GLU A 44 19.66 -9.78 14.96
CA GLU A 44 19.58 -8.37 15.31
C GLU A 44 19.82 -7.55 14.04
N LEU A 45 18.73 -7.11 13.40
CA LEU A 45 18.81 -6.40 12.15
C LEU A 45 19.63 -5.13 12.40
N PRO A 46 20.59 -4.79 11.53
CA PRO A 46 21.36 -3.57 11.71
C PRO A 46 20.39 -2.39 11.83
N THR A 47 20.50 -1.65 12.92
CA THR A 47 19.63 -0.50 13.19
C THR A 47 19.96 0.59 12.19
N ILE A 48 19.19 0.72 11.12
CA ILE A 48 19.33 1.83 10.17
C ILE A 48 18.78 3.08 10.87
N PRO A 49 19.62 4.08 11.20
CA PRO A 49 19.12 5.29 11.84
C PRO A 49 18.24 6.07 10.84
N LEU A 50 16.97 6.24 11.18
CA LEU A 50 16.05 7.05 10.39
C LEU A 50 16.23 8.52 10.78
N LEU A 51 16.76 9.33 9.86
CA LEU A 51 16.82 10.77 10.05
C LEU A 51 15.43 11.36 9.82
N HIS A 52 14.88 12.02 10.84
CA HIS A 52 13.57 12.63 10.78
C HIS A 52 13.67 14.16 10.87
N THR A 53 13.00 14.85 9.95
CA THR A 53 12.86 16.31 9.96
C THR A 53 11.40 16.69 10.17
N ARG A 54 11.15 17.77 10.92
CA ARG A 54 9.80 18.28 11.19
C ARG A 54 9.68 19.73 10.72
N TRP A 55 8.60 20.02 10.02
CA TRP A 55 8.15 21.38 9.72
C TRP A 55 6.92 21.71 10.59
N LEU A 56 6.88 22.95 11.05
CA LEU A 56 5.84 23.52 11.90
C LEU A 56 5.08 24.62 11.15
N VAL A 57 3.99 25.09 11.76
CA VAL A 57 3.21 26.23 11.23
C VAL A 57 4.10 27.46 11.01
N ARG A 58 5.09 27.71 11.89
CA ARG A 58 6.06 28.80 11.74
C ARG A 58 6.97 28.65 10.52
N ASP A 59 7.12 27.43 9.99
CA ASP A 59 7.90 27.12 8.80
C ASP A 59 7.04 27.18 7.52
N GLY A 60 5.75 27.55 7.64
CA GLY A 60 4.82 27.73 6.53
C GLY A 60 3.94 26.52 6.21
N VAL A 61 3.90 25.50 7.08
CA VAL A 61 3.05 24.31 6.89
C VAL A 61 1.56 24.70 6.86
N PRO A 62 0.79 24.26 5.85
CA PRO A 62 -0.63 24.55 5.79
C PRO A 62 -1.42 23.78 6.87
N PRO A 63 -2.52 24.36 7.39
CA PRO A 63 -3.33 23.72 8.42
C PRO A 63 -4.16 22.56 7.86
N ASN A 64 -4.41 21.54 8.69
CA ASN A 64 -5.32 20.43 8.42
C ASN A 64 -5.12 19.78 7.02
N ILE A 65 -3.97 19.11 6.87
CA ILE A 65 -3.61 18.38 5.66
C ILE A 65 -4.42 17.07 5.61
N GLY A 66 -5.22 16.90 4.56
CA GLY A 66 -6.03 15.71 4.34
C GLY A 66 -5.42 14.72 3.35
N ALA A 67 -4.55 15.18 2.44
CA ALA A 67 -3.88 14.31 1.48
C ALA A 67 -2.51 14.84 1.07
N ILE A 68 -1.62 13.92 0.71
CA ILE A 68 -0.28 14.20 0.22
C ILE A 68 -0.04 13.38 -1.05
N ALA A 69 0.60 13.98 -2.06
CA ALA A 69 1.00 13.29 -3.28
C ALA A 69 2.39 13.77 -3.71
N GLN A 70 3.17 12.90 -4.36
CA GLN A 70 4.45 13.27 -4.99
C GLN A 70 4.32 13.16 -6.50
N THR A 71 4.85 14.14 -7.22
CA THR A 71 4.93 14.10 -8.68
C THR A 71 6.31 13.58 -9.13
N PRO A 72 6.43 13.01 -10.34
CA PRO A 72 7.70 12.42 -10.82
C PRO A 72 8.86 13.42 -10.97
N ASP A 73 8.55 14.70 -11.03
CA ASP A 73 9.50 15.82 -11.04
C ASP A 73 10.03 16.17 -9.64
N GLY A 74 9.60 15.45 -8.60
CA GLY A 74 10.14 15.54 -7.23
C GLY A 74 9.35 16.45 -6.29
N TRP A 75 8.31 17.12 -6.75
CA TRP A 75 7.50 17.99 -5.90
C TRP A 75 6.55 17.21 -4.99
N LEU A 76 6.40 17.70 -3.76
CA LEU A 76 5.38 17.23 -2.83
C LEU A 76 4.19 18.19 -2.85
N TRP A 77 3.00 17.61 -2.96
CA TRP A 77 1.72 18.32 -3.00
C TRP A 77 0.91 17.99 -1.76
N PHE A 78 0.32 19.03 -1.16
CA PHE A 78 -0.46 18.95 0.06
C PHE A 78 -1.85 19.53 -0.18
N ALA A 79 -2.87 18.69 -0.02
CA ALA A 79 -4.25 19.13 0.01
C ALA A 79 -4.62 19.51 1.45
N SER A 80 -4.92 20.79 1.64
CA SER A 80 -5.29 21.36 2.94
C SER A 80 -6.63 22.06 2.86
N THR A 81 -7.22 22.36 4.00
CA THR A 81 -8.44 23.19 4.07
C THR A 81 -8.23 24.60 3.54
N ALA A 82 -7.00 25.10 3.59
CA ALA A 82 -6.61 26.38 3.02
C ALA A 82 -6.34 26.31 1.49
N GLY A 83 -6.46 25.14 0.87
CA GLY A 83 -6.23 24.92 -0.55
C GLY A 83 -5.04 24.01 -0.84
N LEU A 84 -4.51 24.11 -2.06
CA LEU A 84 -3.43 23.26 -2.56
C LEU A 84 -2.06 23.92 -2.38
N PHE A 85 -1.10 23.18 -1.83
CA PHE A 85 0.27 23.66 -1.59
C PHE A 85 1.28 22.72 -2.22
N ARG A 86 2.40 23.28 -2.71
CA ARG A 86 3.58 22.55 -3.18
C ARG A 86 4.75 22.77 -2.24
N PHE A 87 5.66 21.80 -2.17
CA PHE A 87 6.85 21.81 -1.34
C PHE A 87 8.06 21.28 -2.11
N ASP A 88 9.19 21.99 -2.00
CA ASP A 88 10.45 21.71 -2.69
C ASP A 88 11.52 21.05 -1.80
N GLY A 89 11.21 20.78 -0.53
CA GLY A 89 12.18 20.32 0.47
C GLY A 89 12.60 21.40 1.47
N VAL A 90 12.33 22.68 1.17
CA VAL A 90 12.72 23.83 2.00
C VAL A 90 11.53 24.67 2.41
N SER A 91 10.59 24.93 1.49
CA SER A 91 9.51 25.90 1.66
C SER A 91 8.18 25.46 1.07
N PHE A 92 7.09 25.86 1.71
CA PHE A 92 5.73 25.63 1.22
C PHE A 92 5.26 26.83 0.39
N SER A 93 4.74 26.57 -0.80
CA SER A 93 4.15 27.58 -1.69
C SER A 93 2.70 27.23 -2.00
N ARG A 94 1.79 28.18 -1.80
CA ARG A 94 0.38 27.99 -2.19
C ARG A 94 0.26 28.00 -3.72
N TYR A 95 -0.43 27.01 -4.27
CA TYR A 95 -0.72 26.96 -5.69
C TYR A 95 -1.96 27.80 -6.00
N THR A 96 -1.80 28.78 -6.89
CA THR A 96 -2.92 29.57 -7.41
C THR A 96 -3.24 29.07 -8.81
N PRO A 97 -4.43 28.48 -9.02
CA PRO A 97 -4.84 28.04 -10.35
C PRO A 97 -5.02 29.24 -11.30
N PRO A 98 -4.88 29.04 -12.62
CA PRO A 98 -5.17 30.07 -13.62
C PRO A 98 -6.59 30.63 -13.49
N ALA A 99 -6.81 31.85 -13.97
CA ALA A 99 -8.12 32.50 -13.93
C ALA A 99 -9.22 31.61 -14.53
N GLY A 100 -10.37 31.53 -13.84
CA GLY A 100 -11.51 30.71 -14.23
C GLY A 100 -11.47 29.26 -13.73
N VAL A 101 -10.34 28.79 -13.17
CA VAL A 101 -10.25 27.47 -12.55
C VAL A 101 -10.43 27.61 -11.03
N LYS A 102 -11.54 27.07 -10.50
CA LYS A 102 -11.78 26.99 -9.05
C LYS A 102 -11.45 25.58 -8.57
N LEU A 103 -10.51 25.46 -7.65
CA LEU A 103 -10.27 24.21 -6.94
C LEU A 103 -11.42 23.99 -5.95
N SER A 104 -12.09 22.85 -6.06
CA SER A 104 -13.08 22.46 -5.06
C SER A 104 -12.36 22.07 -3.77
N THR A 105 -12.82 22.63 -2.66
CA THR A 105 -12.38 22.21 -1.33
C THR A 105 -13.26 21.04 -0.91
N ASN A 106 -12.73 19.82 -0.94
CA ASN A 106 -13.40 18.62 -0.41
C ASN A 106 -12.87 18.36 1.01
N ILE A 107 -13.18 19.30 1.92
CA ILE A 107 -12.86 19.19 3.35
C ILE A 107 -14.12 19.44 4.16
#